data_AF-A0A7W6PAF2-F1
#
_entry.id   AF-A0A7W6PAF2-F1
#
_cell.length_a   1.000
_cell.length_b   1.000
_cell.length_c   1.000
_cell.angle_alpha   90.00
_cell.angle_beta   90.00
_cell.angle_gamma   90.00
#
_symmetry.space_group_name_H-M   'P 1'
#
loop_
_entity.id
_entity.type
_entity.pdbx_description
1 polymer ?
#
loop_
_entity_poly.entity_id
_entity_poly.type
_entity_poly.pdbx_seq_one_letter_code
_entity_poly.pdbx_strand_id
1 'polypeptide(L)'
;MSKRDDFLFAVQTAILADCILRQSKKDPTSKEKTFSHPAHIIGRMDDLLYAADRIPEHMTAFEAAHSYCFYMIDSLREDDERSSGREAELPSWFARY
;
A
#
# COMPACT_ATOMS: atom_id res chain seq x y z
N MET A 1 13.42 -5.27 15.98
CA MET A 1 13.35 -5.05 14.52
C MET A 1 13.82 -3.65 14.24
N SER A 2 14.40 -3.38 13.07
CA SER A 2 14.76 -2.00 12.70
C SER A 2 13.52 -1.21 12.25
N LYS A 3 13.60 0.12 12.22
CA LYS A 3 12.52 1.00 11.68
C LYS A 3 12.11 0.58 10.26
N ARG A 4 13.09 0.15 9.46
CA ARG A 4 12.90 -0.40 8.12
C ARG A 4 12.10 -1.70 8.17
N ASP A 5 12.49 -2.64 9.03
CA ASP A 5 11.84 -3.95 9.14
C ASP A 5 10.40 -3.82 9.65
N ASP A 6 10.18 -2.95 10.64
CA ASP A 6 8.85 -2.67 11.19
C ASP A 6 7.92 -2.09 10.12
N PHE A 7 8.44 -1.17 9.30
CA PHE A 7 7.72 -0.61 8.16
C PHE A 7 7.37 -1.68 7.12
N LEU A 8 8.35 -2.48 6.69
CA LEU A 8 8.14 -3.54 5.69
C LEU A 8 7.13 -4.58 6.18
N PHE A 9 7.23 -4.96 7.45
CA PHE A 9 6.31 -5.90 8.09
C PHE A 9 4.88 -5.35 8.14
N ALA A 10 4.71 -4.08 8.54
CA ALA A 10 3.40 -3.44 8.56
C ALA A 10 2.77 -3.34 7.17
N VAL A 11 3.54 -2.92 6.16
CA VAL A 11 3.05 -2.82 4.77
C VAL A 11 2.67 -4.20 4.22
N GLN A 12 3.52 -5.21 4.41
CA GLN A 12 3.20 -6.58 4.00
C GLN A 12 1.91 -7.08 4.65
N THR A 13 1.74 -6.83 5.94
CA THR A 13 0.54 -7.23 6.68
C THR A 13 -0.72 -6.56 6.12
N ALA A 14 -0.65 -5.26 5.82
CA ALA A 14 -1.76 -4.52 5.22
C ALA A 14 -2.12 -5.02 3.82
N ILE A 15 -1.13 -5.29 2.96
CA ILE A 15 -1.36 -5.85 1.62
C ILE A 15 -2.02 -7.23 1.70
N LEU A 16 -1.57 -8.08 2.62
CA LEU A 16 -2.17 -9.41 2.83
C LEU A 16 -3.62 -9.30 3.31
N ALA A 17 -3.90 -8.40 4.26
CA ALA A 17 -5.25 -8.17 4.76
C ALA A 17 -6.19 -7.68 3.65
N ASP A 18 -5.76 -6.73 2.82
CA ASP A 18 -6.54 -6.24 1.67
C ASP A 18 -6.79 -7.37 0.64
N CYS A 19 -5.77 -8.18 0.34
CA CYS A 19 -5.92 -9.34 -0.55
C CYS A 19 -6.97 -10.33 -0.01
N ILE A 20 -6.93 -10.67 1.28
CA ILE A 20 -7.89 -11.58 1.93
C ILE A 20 -9.30 -11.00 1.90
N LEU A 21 -9.46 -9.71 2.24
CA LEU A 21 -10.75 -9.02 2.20
C LEU A 21 -11.36 -9.01 0.79
N ARG A 22 -10.57 -8.70 -0.24
CA ARG A 22 -11.04 -8.70 -1.63
C ARG A 22 -11.43 -10.09 -2.11
N GLN A 23 -10.66 -11.12 -1.77
CA GLN A 23 -11.00 -12.51 -2.10
C GLN A 23 -12.27 -12.97 -1.39
N SER A 24 -12.49 -12.53 -0.14
CA SER A 24 -13.67 -12.91 0.64
C SER A 24 -14.96 -12.25 0.13
N LYS A 25 -14.86 -11.13 -0.58
CA LYS A 25 -15.99 -10.39 -1.16
C LYS A 25 -16.30 -10.77 -2.62
N LYS A 26 -15.46 -11.59 -3.26
CA LYS A 26 -15.69 -11.99 -4.65
C LYS A 26 -16.87 -12.94 -4.76
N ASP A 27 -17.80 -12.63 -5.67
CA ASP A 27 -18.76 -13.60 -6.16
C ASP A 27 -17.97 -14.70 -6.91
N PRO A 28 -18.10 -15.99 -6.54
CA PRO A 28 -17.39 -17.08 -7.20
C PRO A 28 -17.71 -17.20 -8.71
N THR A 29 -18.80 -16.58 -9.17
CA THR A 29 -19.21 -16.56 -10.59
C THR A 29 -18.66 -15.36 -11.38
N SER A 30 -18.11 -14.35 -10.69
CA SER A 30 -17.55 -13.14 -11.29
C SER A 30 -16.21 -13.43 -11.98
N LYS A 31 -16.13 -13.14 -13.29
CA LYS A 31 -14.88 -13.15 -14.10
C LYS A 31 -13.98 -11.94 -13.83
N GLU A 32 -14.16 -11.21 -12.74
CA GLU A 32 -13.28 -10.09 -12.42
C GLU A 32 -11.84 -10.58 -12.36
N LYS A 33 -10.99 -9.96 -13.19
CA LYS A 33 -9.56 -10.25 -13.25
C LYS A 33 -9.01 -10.23 -11.84
N THR A 34 -8.57 -11.40 -11.37
CA THR A 34 -7.92 -11.53 -10.08
C THR A 34 -6.75 -10.54 -10.08
N PHE A 35 -6.73 -9.64 -9.09
CA PHE A 35 -5.66 -8.66 -8.85
C PHE A 35 -4.27 -9.33 -8.70
N SER A 36 -4.26 -10.67 -8.63
CA SER A 36 -3.11 -11.56 -8.70
C SER A 36 -2.47 -11.59 -10.10
N HIS A 37 -1.99 -10.48 -10.62
CA HIS A 37 -0.82 -10.58 -11.49
C HIS A 37 0.40 -10.42 -10.57
N PRO A 38 1.14 -11.51 -10.23
CA PRO A 38 2.31 -11.42 -9.36
C PRO A 38 3.31 -10.37 -9.84
N ALA A 39 3.39 -10.13 -11.16
CA ALA A 39 4.19 -9.07 -11.76
C ALA A 39 3.83 -7.65 -11.27
N HIS A 40 2.54 -7.37 -11.02
CA HIS A 40 2.11 -6.06 -10.50
C HIS A 40 2.49 -5.89 -9.02
N ILE A 41 2.48 -6.98 -8.26
CA ILE A 41 2.92 -7.00 -6.86
C ILE A 41 4.45 -6.90 -6.77
N ILE A 42 5.18 -7.61 -7.64
CA ILE A 42 6.65 -7.58 -7.71
C ILE A 42 7.16 -6.20 -8.12
N GLY A 43 6.53 -5.53 -9.10
CA GLY A 43 6.88 -4.15 -9.45
C GLY A 43 6.79 -3.20 -8.26
N ARG A 44 5.76 -3.34 -7.43
CA ARG A 44 5.57 -2.55 -6.20
C ARG A 44 6.58 -2.88 -5.08
N MET A 45 7.28 -4.02 -5.15
CA MET A 45 8.27 -4.39 -4.12
C MET A 45 9.55 -3.55 -4.23
N ASP A 46 9.99 -3.20 -5.43
CA ASP A 46 11.16 -2.34 -5.61
C ASP A 46 10.90 -0.90 -5.11
N ASP A 47 9.69 -0.39 -5.39
CA ASP A 47 9.24 0.90 -4.87
C ASP A 47 9.11 0.86 -3.33
N LEU A 48 8.61 -0.24 -2.78
CA LEU A 48 8.50 -0.44 -1.33
C LEU A 48 9.87 -0.46 -0.65
N LEU A 49 10.84 -1.18 -1.23
CA LEU A 49 12.20 -1.22 -0.70
C LEU A 49 12.86 0.15 -0.76
N TYR A 50 12.65 0.88 -1.86
CA TYR A 50 13.13 2.25 -2.03
C TYR A 50 12.53 3.23 -1.01
N ALA A 51 11.23 3.09 -0.73
CA ALA A 51 10.55 3.84 0.32
C ALA A 51 11.10 3.50 1.70
N ALA A 52 11.30 2.20 1.99
CA ALA A 52 11.80 1.72 3.28
C ALA A 52 13.18 2.31 3.64
N ASP A 53 14.02 2.58 2.62
CA ASP A 53 15.32 3.24 2.76
C ASP A 53 15.24 4.76 3.01
N ARG A 54 14.06 5.37 2.82
CA ARG A 54 13.86 6.83 2.81
C ARG A 54 12.85 7.30 3.84
N ILE A 55 12.47 6.44 4.78
CA ILE A 55 11.53 6.81 5.84
C ILE A 55 12.10 8.03 6.59
N PRO A 56 11.40 9.19 6.57
CA PRO A 56 11.91 10.39 7.22
C PRO A 56 12.20 10.17 8.70
N GLU A 57 13.27 10.78 9.23
CA GLU A 57 13.69 10.56 10.62
C GLU A 57 12.58 10.87 11.63
N HIS A 58 11.78 11.91 11.34
CA HIS A 58 10.68 12.37 12.18
C HIS A 58 9.42 11.50 12.15
N MET A 59 9.30 10.57 11.19
CA MET A 59 8.15 9.64 11.13
C MET A 59 8.46 8.37 11.89
N THR A 60 7.48 7.78 12.56
CA THR A 60 7.55 6.41 13.05
C THR A 60 7.40 5.41 11.88
N ALA A 61 7.81 4.15 12.09
CA ALA A 61 7.60 3.09 11.10
C ALA A 61 6.10 2.91 10.75
N PHE A 62 5.23 3.05 11.76
CA PHE A 62 3.78 2.96 11.57
C PHE A 62 3.22 4.12 10.74
N GLU A 63 3.59 5.37 11.03
CA GLU A 63 3.14 6.53 10.24
C GLU A 63 3.57 6.43 8.78
N ALA A 64 4.81 5.97 8.55
CA ALA A 64 5.33 5.75 7.21
C ALA A 64 4.54 4.63 6.49
N ALA A 65 4.28 3.51 7.18
CA ALA A 65 3.52 2.39 6.63
C ALA A 65 2.08 2.80 6.32
N HIS A 66 1.44 3.55 7.22
CA HIS A 66 0.11 4.10 7.03
C HIS A 66 0.06 4.99 5.79
N SER A 67 0.96 5.99 5.69
CA SER A 67 1.06 6.89 4.55
C SER A 67 1.29 6.14 3.22
N TYR A 68 2.19 5.15 3.22
CA TYR A 68 2.49 4.34 2.05
C TYR A 68 1.29 3.48 1.61
N CYS A 69 0.69 2.73 2.55
CA CYS A 69 -0.46 1.86 2.27
C CYS A 69 -1.68 2.66 1.79
N PHE A 70 -1.92 3.83 2.37
CA PHE A 70 -3.05 4.68 2.00
C PHE A 70 -2.99 5.11 0.53
N TYR A 71 -1.80 5.48 0.06
CA TYR A 71 -1.60 5.84 -1.34
C TYR A 71 -1.61 4.61 -2.27
N MET A 72 -0.96 3.52 -1.86
CA MET A 72 -0.72 2.36 -2.73
C MET A 72 -1.87 1.36 -2.81
N ILE A 73 -2.77 1.35 -1.82
CA ILE A 73 -3.94 0.46 -1.79
C ILE A 73 -5.15 1.22 -2.35
N ASP A 74 -5.56 0.85 -3.56
CA ASP A 74 -6.61 1.55 -4.31
C ASP A 74 -7.92 1.71 -3.53
N SER A 75 -8.33 0.70 -2.75
CA SER A 75 -9.56 0.75 -1.95
C SER A 75 -9.50 1.83 -0.86
N LEU A 76 -8.35 1.99 -0.20
CA LEU A 76 -8.17 3.03 0.82
C LEU A 76 -8.12 4.41 0.19
N ARG A 77 -7.39 4.54 -0.91
CA ARG A 77 -7.28 5.77 -1.69
C ARG A 77 -8.65 6.23 -2.19
N GLU A 78 -9.39 5.36 -2.87
CA GLU A 78 -10.71 5.67 -3.42
C GLU A 78 -11.72 6.07 -2.34
N ASP A 79 -11.70 5.41 -1.17
CA ASP A 79 -12.56 5.75 -0.04
C ASP A 79 -12.22 7.12 0.56
N ASP A 80 -10.94 7.47 0.64
CA ASP A 80 -10.50 8.81 1.07
C ASP A 80 -10.86 9.90 0.06
N GLU A 81 -10.61 9.67 -1.22
CA GLU A 81 -10.94 10.63 -2.27
C GLU A 81 -12.45 10.89 -2.31
N ARG A 82 -13.26 9.85 -2.10
CA ARG A 82 -14.73 9.96 -2.03
C ARG A 82 -15.20 10.72 -0.79
N SER A 83 -14.56 10.51 0.36
CA SER A 83 -14.98 11.12 1.62
C SER A 83 -14.47 12.55 1.80
N SER A 84 -13.25 12.82 1.33
CA SER A 84 -12.59 14.13 1.42
C SER A 84 -12.88 15.03 0.22
N GLY A 85 -13.32 14.47 -0.91
CA GLY A 85 -13.55 15.18 -2.17
C GLY A 85 -12.26 15.68 -2.85
N ARG A 86 -11.10 15.19 -2.43
CA ARG A 86 -9.78 15.59 -2.93
C ARG A 86 -9.03 14.37 -3.45
N GLU A 87 -8.29 14.53 -4.54
CA GLU A 87 -7.39 13.48 -5.03
C GLU A 87 -6.26 13.20 -4.02
N ALA A 88 -5.88 11.94 -3.88
CA ALA A 88 -4.81 11.55 -2.98
C ALA A 88 -3.46 11.98 -3.57
N GLU A 89 -2.75 12.84 -2.86
CA GLU A 89 -1.42 13.30 -3.26
C GLU A 89 -0.36 12.23 -2.96
N LEU A 90 0.57 12.02 -3.91
CA LEU A 90 1.73 11.14 -3.73
C LEU A 90 2.70 11.78 -2.72
N PRO A 91 2.96 11.15 -1.57
CA PRO A 91 3.96 11.66 -0.62
C PRO A 91 5.35 11.72 -1.24
N SER A 92 5.98 12.89 -1.16
CA SER A 92 7.28 13.17 -1.79
C SER A 92 8.42 12.29 -1.31
N TRP A 93 8.34 11.77 -0.09
CA TRP A 93 9.42 10.98 0.52
C TRP A 93 9.58 9.59 -0.12
N PHE A 94 8.56 9.06 -0.79
CA PHE A 94 8.66 7.82 -1.58
C PHE A 94 8.37 7.98 -3.07
N ALA A 95 8.17 9.20 -3.56
CA ALA A 95 8.07 9.47 -4.98
C ALA A 95 9.40 9.13 -5.69
N ARG A 96 9.30 8.52 -6.88
CA ARG A 96 10.41 8.31 -7.81
C ARG A 96 10.22 9.28 -8.99
N TYR A 97 11.17 10.18 -9.18
CA TYR A 97 11.19 11.16 -10.28
C TYR A 97 12.11 10.68 -11.39
#